data_AF-A0A1T4XUA3-F1
#
_entry.id   AF-A0A1T4XUA3-F1
#
_cell.length_a   1.000
_cell.length_b   1.000
_cell.length_c   1.000
_cell.angle_alpha   90.00
_cell.angle_beta   90.00
_cell.angle_gamma   90.00
#
_symmetry.space_group_name_H-M   'P 1'
#
loop_
_entity.id
_entity.type
_entity.pdbx_description
1 polymer ?
#
loop_
_entity_poly.entity_id
_entity_poly.type
_entity_poly.pdbx_seq_one_letter_code
_entity_poly.pdbx_strand_id
1 'polypeptide(L)'
;MSRHPLLRLPAPSVLFPALPAPVRRSLYVGSCGVLHLLETVGLGLDSLPGKESEDRNADPAHDSFFPALYADMLLAALAERPLAHDLAARLPSLPGIKEALGPEQIAELRALEQATASVPQGQRHFQHLAAQRDMQRLRSFVLGRIQAEPDQLFWREHALILAVAEGDADLADHALDADVLQTLPSVHACLSWQAAFLAGRLEQAAKLALDMEPLFGPGVAQTRLAEALLAQNRREAGIQALLQAVAASPWRSNELLRVHELLEGFDTQVRPMRGEGRIFLYTWNKAGDLDQALHALARSNLGLARIVALNNGSTDDTARVLAKWQGELGRDRMGIVELPVNIGAPAARNWLLHAEAGDADWVVYLDDDALVPQDWLGRFGSAVERLPEAGVWGCRVVDHAQPLLAQAVDYQLFPARDAAAGPDLTSMQPHPFKLSRLHIQGLDRGQFHYARTCASVTGCCHLFQRDRLEQAGDFSLFLSPSQYDDMERDIRMLASGRTAAYQGHLRVEHVKRTGRDSLLPGPENANALGNRYKMQVLHDNAEIRESARVLNQALETDLFSRLERIQTAMEEACSTEHGN
;
A
#
# COMPACT_ATOMS: atom_id res chain seq x y z
N MET A 1 35.61 -2.82 19.35
CA MET A 1 35.25 -4.25 19.35
C MET A 1 34.39 -4.54 20.58
N SER A 2 33.06 -4.53 20.40
CA SER A 2 32.08 -5.17 21.27
C SER A 2 30.82 -5.34 20.42
N ARG A 3 30.89 -6.22 19.41
CA ARG A 3 29.70 -6.68 18.70
C ARG A 3 29.00 -7.63 19.67
N HIS A 4 28.02 -7.13 20.41
CA HIS A 4 27.03 -8.02 20.99
C HIS A 4 26.49 -8.88 19.83
N PRO A 5 26.35 -10.20 19.96
CA PRO A 5 25.68 -10.97 18.92
C PRO A 5 24.22 -10.52 18.96
N LEU A 6 23.85 -9.59 18.06
CA LEU A 6 22.47 -9.53 17.61
C LEU A 6 22.15 -10.97 17.20
N LEU A 7 21.18 -11.58 17.86
CA LEU A 7 20.70 -12.92 17.51
C LEU A 7 20.37 -12.88 16.03
N ARG A 8 21.26 -13.46 15.20
CA ARG A 8 21.08 -13.48 13.77
C ARG A 8 19.79 -14.24 13.52
N LEU A 9 18.82 -13.56 12.92
CA LEU A 9 17.55 -14.19 12.59
C LEU A 9 17.80 -15.37 11.64
N PRO A 10 17.09 -16.49 11.81
CA PRO A 10 17.23 -17.63 10.93
C PRO A 10 16.84 -17.22 9.50
N ALA A 11 17.42 -17.89 8.50
CA ALA A 11 17.05 -17.67 7.10
C ALA A 11 15.53 -17.81 6.89
N PRO A 12 14.93 -17.15 5.87
CA PRO A 12 13.47 -17.13 5.73
C PRO A 12 12.84 -18.54 5.67
N SER A 13 13.53 -19.52 5.07
CA SER A 13 13.09 -20.91 4.94
C SER A 13 12.95 -21.64 6.29
N VAL A 14 13.66 -21.18 7.32
CA VAL A 14 13.57 -21.67 8.69
C VAL A 14 12.65 -20.77 9.52
N LEU A 15 12.72 -19.45 9.31
CA LEU A 15 11.91 -18.47 10.03
C LEU A 15 10.42 -18.69 9.82
N PHE A 16 9.94 -18.66 8.57
CA PHE A 16 8.51 -18.68 8.27
C PHE A 16 7.79 -19.91 8.82
N PRO A 17 8.31 -21.15 8.67
CA PRO A 17 7.69 -22.32 9.29
C PRO A 17 7.63 -22.28 10.82
N ALA A 18 8.61 -21.63 11.47
CA ALA A 18 8.69 -21.52 12.93
C ALA A 18 7.78 -20.44 13.54
N LEU A 19 7.27 -19.50 12.75
CA LEU A 19 6.40 -18.43 13.24
C LEU A 19 5.03 -18.96 13.69
N PRO A 20 4.44 -18.39 14.76
CA PRO A 20 3.04 -18.62 15.10
C PRO A 20 2.13 -18.31 13.90
N ALA A 21 1.13 -19.15 13.67
CA ALA A 21 0.24 -19.02 12.50
C ALA A 21 -0.36 -17.61 12.31
N PRO A 22 -0.80 -16.89 13.36
CA PRO A 22 -1.29 -15.52 13.22
C PRO A 22 -0.23 -14.53 12.73
N VAL A 23 1.01 -14.63 13.23
CA VAL A 23 2.14 -13.79 12.81
C VAL A 23 2.48 -14.08 11.35
N ARG A 24 2.56 -15.37 11.00
CA ARG A 24 2.87 -15.83 9.66
C ARG A 24 1.87 -15.31 8.62
N ARG A 25 0.57 -15.44 8.90
CA ARG A 25 -0.50 -14.89 8.05
C ARG A 25 -0.41 -13.36 7.91
N SER A 26 -0.05 -12.66 8.98
CA SER A 26 0.16 -11.20 8.93
C SER A 26 1.31 -10.82 7.98
N LEU A 27 2.42 -11.57 8.02
CA LEU A 27 3.57 -11.33 7.14
C LEU A 27 3.33 -11.74 5.69
N TYR A 28 2.41 -12.67 5.41
CA TYR A 28 1.95 -12.96 4.04
C TYR A 28 1.26 -11.74 3.42
N VAL A 29 0.55 -10.95 4.25
CA VAL A 29 -0.08 -9.71 3.80
C VAL A 29 0.96 -8.62 3.55
N GLY A 30 1.98 -8.50 4.40
CA GLY A 30 3.10 -7.59 4.15
C GLY A 30 3.97 -7.38 5.37
N SER A 31 5.01 -6.56 5.21
CA SER A 31 6.06 -6.26 6.19
C SER A 31 6.34 -4.77 6.32
N CYS A 32 5.36 -3.91 5.99
CA CYS A 32 5.49 -2.46 6.08
C CYS A 32 4.28 -1.81 6.78
N GLY A 33 4.46 -0.56 7.23
CA GLY A 33 3.44 0.22 7.91
C GLY A 33 3.43 0.02 9.43
N VAL A 34 3.40 1.13 10.16
CA VAL A 34 3.52 1.15 11.63
C VAL A 34 2.45 0.28 12.29
N LEU A 35 1.16 0.50 11.96
CA LEU A 35 0.06 -0.22 12.59
C LEU A 35 0.13 -1.71 12.28
N HIS A 36 0.46 -2.07 11.05
CA HIS A 36 0.58 -3.47 10.64
C HIS A 36 1.70 -4.21 11.39
N LEU A 37 2.87 -3.57 11.55
CA LEU A 37 3.98 -4.16 12.30
C LEU A 37 3.66 -4.27 13.80
N LEU A 38 3.02 -3.25 14.39
CA LEU A 38 2.58 -3.30 15.79
C LEU A 38 1.53 -4.39 16.03
N GLU A 39 0.54 -4.50 15.15
CA GLU A 39 -0.45 -5.58 15.20
C GLU A 39 0.25 -6.94 15.08
N THR A 40 1.17 -7.11 14.13
CA THR A 40 1.93 -8.36 13.91
C THR A 40 2.72 -8.78 15.15
N VAL A 41 3.44 -7.85 15.79
CA VAL A 41 4.17 -8.12 17.03
C VAL A 41 3.20 -8.46 18.17
N GLY A 42 2.08 -7.73 18.29
CA GLY A 42 1.03 -8.04 19.26
C GLY A 42 0.51 -9.47 19.13
N LEU A 43 0.24 -9.92 17.88
CA LEU A 43 -0.15 -11.30 17.60
C LEU A 43 0.91 -12.32 18.04
N GLY A 44 2.18 -11.98 17.88
CA GLY A 44 3.30 -12.81 18.29
C GLY A 44 3.39 -12.94 19.80
N LEU A 45 3.33 -11.81 20.52
CA LEU A 45 3.38 -11.78 21.98
C LEU A 45 2.19 -12.49 22.63
N ASP A 46 0.99 -12.35 22.07
CA ASP A 46 -0.20 -13.07 22.55
C ASP A 46 -0.14 -14.59 22.28
N SER A 47 0.68 -15.01 21.31
CA SER A 47 0.86 -16.43 20.95
C SER A 47 1.99 -17.13 21.70
N LEU A 48 2.79 -16.40 22.51
CA LEU A 48 3.87 -17.01 23.30
C LEU A 48 3.29 -17.83 24.48
N PRO A 49 3.84 -19.02 24.77
CA PRO A 49 3.38 -19.86 25.88
C PRO A 49 3.59 -19.13 27.21
N GLY A 50 2.48 -18.76 27.85
CA GLY A 50 2.47 -17.95 29.07
C GLY A 50 1.10 -17.43 29.50
N LYS A 51 0.05 -17.62 28.68
CA LYS A 51 -1.32 -17.32 29.11
C LYS A 51 -2.33 -18.47 29.06
N GLU A 52 -2.15 -19.57 28.31
CA GLU A 52 -3.19 -20.63 28.31
C GLU A 52 -2.80 -21.99 27.64
N SER A 53 -1.56 -22.47 27.71
CA SER A 53 -1.25 -23.85 27.24
C SER A 53 -0.38 -24.65 28.21
N GLU A 54 -0.92 -25.79 28.66
CA GLU A 54 -0.25 -26.80 29.50
C GLU A 54 0.63 -27.78 28.69
N ASP A 55 0.72 -27.64 27.37
CA ASP A 55 1.48 -28.55 26.52
C ASP A 55 2.96 -28.16 26.44
N ARG A 56 3.74 -28.64 27.41
CA ARG A 56 5.20 -28.55 27.42
C ARG A 56 5.81 -29.62 26.51
N ASN A 57 5.99 -29.28 25.24
CA ASN A 57 6.93 -29.98 24.36
C ASN A 57 7.59 -29.05 23.31
N ALA A 58 7.72 -27.76 23.63
CA ALA A 58 8.49 -26.82 22.81
C ALA A 58 9.98 -26.94 23.14
N ASP A 59 10.81 -27.18 22.12
CA ASP A 59 12.27 -27.16 22.20
C ASP A 59 12.72 -25.75 22.64
N PRO A 60 13.50 -25.59 23.74
CA PRO A 60 14.03 -24.30 24.18
C PRO A 60 14.82 -23.54 23.13
N ALA A 61 15.35 -24.23 22.10
CA ALA A 61 16.01 -23.58 20.96
C ALA A 61 15.02 -22.83 20.05
N HIS A 62 13.76 -23.27 19.98
CA HIS A 62 12.71 -22.73 19.10
C HIS A 62 12.25 -21.33 19.51
N ASP A 63 12.40 -20.95 20.78
CA ASP A 63 11.96 -19.66 21.32
C ASP A 63 13.05 -18.57 21.34
N SER A 64 14.30 -18.91 21.00
CA SER A 64 15.46 -18.04 21.27
C SER A 64 15.53 -16.77 20.40
N PHE A 65 14.95 -16.77 19.19
CA PHE A 65 15.06 -15.63 18.25
C PHE A 65 13.85 -14.69 18.26
N PHE A 66 12.71 -15.07 18.86
CA PHE A 66 11.49 -14.23 18.85
C PHE A 66 11.70 -12.83 19.43
N PRO A 67 12.45 -12.64 20.54
CA PRO A 67 12.68 -11.29 21.06
C PRO A 67 13.45 -10.40 20.08
N ALA A 68 14.45 -10.95 19.38
CA ALA A 68 15.19 -10.24 18.34
C ALA A 68 14.31 -9.95 17.12
N LEU A 69 13.47 -10.90 16.70
CA LEU A 69 12.52 -10.72 15.60
C LEU A 69 11.57 -9.56 15.86
N TYR A 70 10.95 -9.55 17.04
CA TYR A 70 9.98 -8.52 17.42
C TYR A 70 10.67 -7.17 17.67
N ALA A 71 11.88 -7.15 18.23
CA ALA A 71 12.68 -5.93 18.35
C ALA A 71 12.95 -5.32 16.97
N ASP A 72 13.36 -6.14 15.99
CA ASP A 72 13.64 -5.71 14.62
C ASP A 72 12.39 -5.17 13.91
N MET A 73 11.23 -5.80 14.08
CA MET A 73 9.94 -5.29 13.58
C MET A 73 9.53 -3.95 14.23
N LEU A 74 9.73 -3.82 15.55
CA LEU A 74 9.40 -2.59 16.28
C LEU A 74 10.32 -1.43 15.90
N LEU A 75 11.62 -1.70 15.68
CA LEU A 75 12.56 -0.71 15.17
C LEU A 75 12.23 -0.31 13.73
N ALA A 76 11.80 -1.25 12.88
CA ALA A 76 11.29 -0.94 11.55
C ALA A 76 10.01 -0.08 11.60
N ALA A 77 9.11 -0.32 12.56
CA ALA A 77 7.94 0.53 12.78
C ALA A 77 8.34 1.93 13.26
N LEU A 78 9.34 2.05 14.14
CA LEU A 78 9.90 3.34 14.55
C LEU A 78 10.56 4.06 13.36
N ALA A 79 11.22 3.35 12.44
CA ALA A 79 11.81 3.96 11.24
C ALA A 79 10.77 4.55 10.27
N GLU A 80 9.52 4.08 10.29
CA GLU A 80 8.43 4.70 9.52
C GLU A 80 7.86 5.96 10.22
N ARG A 81 8.05 6.09 11.54
CA ARG A 81 7.71 7.29 12.33
C ARG A 81 8.82 7.61 13.34
N PRO A 82 9.95 8.21 12.90
CA PRO A 82 11.16 8.30 13.72
C PRO A 82 11.04 9.14 14.99
N LEU A 83 9.98 9.96 15.09
CA LEU A 83 9.67 10.81 16.25
C LEU A 83 8.57 10.24 17.16
N ALA A 84 8.20 8.96 17.00
CA ALA A 84 7.15 8.31 17.81
C ALA A 84 7.61 8.07 19.27
N HIS A 85 7.24 9.01 20.15
CA HIS A 85 7.52 8.96 21.60
C HIS A 85 7.09 7.65 22.26
N ASP A 86 5.89 7.17 21.94
CA ASP A 86 5.29 5.99 22.55
C ASP A 86 6.06 4.71 22.24
N LEU A 87 6.60 4.59 21.02
CA LEU A 87 7.49 3.49 20.66
C LEU A 87 8.84 3.64 21.34
N ALA A 88 9.46 4.82 21.26
CA ALA A 88 10.76 5.09 21.88
C ALA A 88 10.78 4.76 23.38
N ALA A 89 9.73 5.13 24.12
CA ALA A 89 9.59 4.87 25.54
C ALA A 89 9.34 3.37 25.86
N ARG A 90 8.55 2.68 25.01
CA ARG A 90 8.13 1.30 25.28
C ARG A 90 9.19 0.27 24.93
N LEU A 91 9.90 0.41 23.81
CA LEU A 91 10.86 -0.61 23.32
C LEU A 91 11.87 -1.05 24.40
N PRO A 92 12.56 -0.14 25.11
CA PRO A 92 13.53 -0.51 26.15
C PRO A 92 12.93 -1.07 27.44
N SER A 93 11.59 -1.02 27.58
CA SER A 93 10.85 -1.46 28.77
C SER A 93 10.19 -2.84 28.63
N LEU A 94 10.07 -3.34 27.40
CA LEU A 94 9.44 -4.62 27.11
C LEU A 94 10.39 -5.78 27.47
N PRO A 95 9.99 -6.72 28.36
CA PRO A 95 10.78 -7.90 28.68
C PRO A 95 11.07 -8.75 27.43
N GLY A 96 12.28 -9.28 27.30
CA GLY A 96 12.76 -10.00 26.12
C GLY A 96 13.27 -9.06 25.02
N ILE A 97 12.51 -8.02 24.69
CA ILE A 97 12.88 -7.03 23.66
C ILE A 97 14.10 -6.24 24.10
N LYS A 98 14.11 -5.76 25.35
CA LYS A 98 15.23 -5.00 25.91
C LYS A 98 16.55 -5.76 25.79
N GLU A 99 16.54 -7.07 26.06
CA GLU A 99 17.72 -7.94 26.00
C GLU A 99 18.22 -8.16 24.56
N ALA A 100 17.35 -7.97 23.56
CA ALA A 100 17.70 -8.02 22.15
C ALA A 100 18.26 -6.69 21.60
N LEU A 101 18.13 -5.58 22.34
CA LEU A 101 18.63 -4.27 21.94
C LEU A 101 20.08 -4.04 22.40
N GLY A 102 20.88 -3.42 21.54
CA GLY A 102 22.24 -2.99 21.86
C GLY A 102 22.29 -1.75 22.77
N PRO A 103 23.43 -1.51 23.44
CA PRO A 103 23.58 -0.37 24.36
C PRO A 103 23.44 0.99 23.65
N GLU A 104 23.91 1.11 22.40
CA GLU A 104 23.78 2.33 21.59
C GLU A 104 22.32 2.60 21.20
N GLN A 105 21.59 1.55 20.78
CA GLN A 105 20.15 1.63 20.51
C GLN A 105 19.37 2.09 21.75
N ILE A 106 19.64 1.49 22.92
CA ILE A 106 18.97 1.87 24.17
C ILE A 106 19.28 3.32 24.54
N ALA A 107 20.52 3.78 24.33
CA ALA A 107 20.91 5.16 24.63
C ALA A 107 20.16 6.16 23.73
N GLU A 108 20.12 5.93 22.42
CA GLU A 108 19.43 6.81 21.48
C GLU A 108 17.90 6.78 21.66
N LEU A 109 17.30 5.61 21.95
CA LEU A 109 15.87 5.50 22.28
C LEU A 109 15.49 6.33 23.52
N ARG A 110 16.33 6.33 24.55
CA ARG A 110 16.13 7.16 25.75
C ARG A 110 16.30 8.65 25.47
N ALA A 111 17.27 9.01 24.62
CA ALA A 111 17.44 10.40 24.19
C ALA A 111 16.21 10.88 23.40
N LEU A 112 15.69 10.03 22.50
CA LEU A 112 14.47 10.31 21.75
C LEU A 112 13.24 10.44 22.66
N GLU A 113 13.07 9.52 23.63
CA GLU A 113 12.02 9.61 24.65
C GLU A 113 12.07 10.94 25.39
N GLN A 114 13.26 11.36 25.85
CA GLN A 114 13.46 12.63 26.56
C GLN A 114 13.16 13.84 25.67
N ALA A 115 13.64 13.84 24.42
CA ALA A 115 13.44 14.92 23.48
C ALA A 115 11.95 15.08 23.06
N THR A 116 11.16 14.01 23.17
CA THR A 116 9.73 13.99 22.78
C THR A 116 8.76 14.00 23.97
N ALA A 117 9.26 14.03 25.21
CA ALA A 117 8.42 13.93 26.41
C ALA A 117 7.55 15.16 26.68
N SER A 118 7.92 16.33 26.14
CA SER A 118 7.20 17.58 26.44
C SER A 118 5.89 17.69 25.68
N VAL A 119 4.80 18.06 26.37
CA VAL A 119 3.52 18.38 25.72
C VAL A 119 3.59 19.80 25.16
N PRO A 120 3.45 19.99 23.83
CA PRO A 120 3.62 21.30 23.21
C PRO A 120 2.44 22.22 23.50
N GLN A 121 2.72 23.51 23.67
CA GLN A 121 1.67 24.52 23.83
C GLN A 121 0.90 24.71 22.51
N GLY A 122 -0.43 24.76 22.58
CA GLY A 122 -1.27 24.97 21.39
C GLY A 122 -1.76 23.69 20.70
N GLN A 123 -1.44 22.51 21.23
CA GLN A 123 -1.90 21.21 20.70
C GLN A 123 -3.42 21.13 20.51
N ARG A 124 -4.22 21.67 21.44
CA ARG A 124 -5.69 21.68 21.31
C ARG A 124 -6.17 22.51 20.13
N HIS A 125 -5.54 23.66 19.88
CA HIS A 125 -5.88 24.50 18.73
C HIS A 125 -5.47 23.83 17.42
N PHE A 126 -4.29 23.20 17.39
CA PHE A 126 -3.86 22.36 16.29
C PHE A 126 -4.88 21.26 15.97
N GLN A 127 -5.34 20.50 16.97
CA GLN A 127 -6.35 19.46 16.78
C GLN A 127 -7.66 20.01 16.21
N HIS A 128 -8.07 21.21 16.63
CA HIS A 128 -9.26 21.87 16.09
C HIS A 128 -9.08 22.26 14.62
N LEU A 129 -7.93 22.86 14.24
CA LEU A 129 -7.60 23.19 12.85
C LEU A 129 -7.50 21.92 11.98
N ALA A 130 -6.86 20.87 12.49
CA ALA A 130 -6.74 19.58 11.81
C ALA A 130 -8.11 18.92 11.59
N ALA A 131 -9.04 19.06 12.55
CA ALA A 131 -10.42 18.58 12.41
C ALA A 131 -11.21 19.38 11.37
N GLN A 132 -10.95 20.68 11.24
CA GLN A 132 -11.49 21.53 10.18
C GLN A 132 -10.84 21.26 8.81
N ARG A 133 -9.67 20.59 8.80
CA ARG A 133 -8.89 20.24 7.60
C ARG A 133 -8.54 21.45 6.71
N ASP A 134 -8.42 22.63 7.32
CA ASP A 134 -7.91 23.85 6.66
C ASP A 134 -6.37 23.77 6.58
N MET A 135 -5.86 23.17 5.51
CA MET A 135 -4.43 22.87 5.35
C MET A 135 -3.57 24.14 5.33
N GLN A 136 -4.06 25.22 4.74
CA GLN A 136 -3.32 26.49 4.69
C GLN A 136 -3.17 27.10 6.09
N ARG A 137 -4.24 27.12 6.89
CA ARG A 137 -4.17 27.57 8.29
C ARG A 137 -3.33 26.63 9.14
N LEU A 138 -3.46 25.32 8.93
CA LEU A 138 -2.69 24.32 9.66
C LEU A 138 -1.18 24.51 9.42
N ARG A 139 -0.79 24.67 8.16
CA ARG A 139 0.59 24.96 7.75
C ARG A 139 1.10 26.25 8.40
N SER A 140 0.33 27.33 8.29
CA SER A 140 0.70 28.63 8.88
C SER A 140 0.88 28.52 10.40
N PHE A 141 0.00 27.78 11.07
CA PHE A 141 0.07 27.56 12.51
C PHE A 141 1.31 26.74 12.90
N VAL A 142 1.57 25.61 12.23
CA VAL A 142 2.73 24.75 12.51
C VAL A 142 4.04 25.51 12.31
N LEU A 143 4.18 26.28 11.22
CA LEU A 143 5.36 27.11 10.97
C LEU A 143 5.57 28.18 12.05
N GLY A 144 4.49 28.83 12.49
CA GLY A 144 4.56 29.79 13.61
C GLY A 144 4.99 29.13 14.92
N ARG A 145 4.59 27.87 15.17
CA ARG A 145 5.05 27.11 16.34
C ARG A 145 6.51 26.69 16.24
N ILE A 146 6.99 26.28 15.07
CA ILE A 146 8.42 25.98 14.85
C ILE A 146 9.29 27.22 15.14
N GLN A 147 8.86 28.41 14.74
CA GLN A 147 9.60 29.65 15.05
C GLN A 147 9.62 29.98 16.55
N ALA A 148 8.51 29.71 17.25
CA ALA A 148 8.39 29.99 18.69
C ALA A 148 9.08 28.93 19.56
N GLU A 149 9.11 27.69 19.11
CA GLU A 149 9.69 26.53 19.81
C GLU A 149 10.59 25.72 18.85
N PRO A 150 11.80 26.20 18.50
CA PRO A 150 12.64 25.58 17.47
C PRO A 150 12.98 24.11 17.72
N ASP A 151 13.22 23.72 18.97
CA ASP A 151 13.58 22.35 19.34
C ASP A 151 12.37 21.46 19.70
N GLN A 152 11.15 21.93 19.50
CA GLN A 152 9.95 21.14 19.78
C GLN A 152 9.67 20.14 18.66
N LEU A 153 10.09 18.90 18.85
CA LEU A 153 9.99 17.82 17.86
C LEU A 153 8.55 17.50 17.43
N PHE A 154 7.54 17.75 18.27
CA PHE A 154 6.15 17.58 17.87
C PHE A 154 5.77 18.44 16.66
N TRP A 155 6.18 19.72 16.63
CA TRP A 155 5.86 20.61 15.52
C TRP A 155 6.66 20.26 14.26
N ARG A 156 7.89 19.78 14.46
CA ARG A 156 8.76 19.29 13.39
C ARG A 156 8.16 18.04 12.71
N GLU A 157 7.66 17.07 13.49
CA GLU A 157 6.93 15.90 12.96
C GLU A 157 5.75 16.33 12.09
N HIS A 158 4.95 17.29 12.57
CA HIS A 158 3.79 17.76 11.82
C HIS A 158 4.15 18.56 10.57
N ALA A 159 5.25 19.33 10.58
CA ALA A 159 5.76 19.97 9.38
C ALA A 159 6.24 18.94 8.34
N LEU A 160 6.88 17.85 8.76
CA LEU A 160 7.27 16.76 7.86
C LEU A 160 6.06 16.03 7.27
N ILE A 161 5.01 15.80 8.06
CA ILE A 161 3.74 15.21 7.56
C ILE A 161 3.11 16.12 6.50
N LEU A 162 3.10 17.43 6.73
CA LEU A 162 2.61 18.43 5.76
C LEU A 162 3.49 18.47 4.51
N ALA A 163 4.81 18.47 4.67
CA ALA A 163 5.76 18.45 3.57
C ALA A 163 5.54 17.25 2.64
N VAL A 164 5.38 16.05 3.21
CA VAL A 164 5.01 14.84 2.45
C VAL A 164 3.67 15.01 1.74
N ALA A 165 2.66 15.49 2.45
CA ALA A 165 1.30 15.64 1.93
C ALA A 165 1.22 16.61 0.74
N GLU A 166 2.06 17.65 0.75
CA GLU A 166 2.09 18.73 -0.25
C GLU A 166 3.20 18.55 -1.30
N GLY A 167 4.14 17.61 -1.09
CA GLY A 167 5.33 17.48 -1.94
C GLY A 167 6.32 18.63 -1.78
N ASP A 168 6.38 19.24 -0.61
CA ASP A 168 7.19 20.41 -0.33
C ASP A 168 8.52 20.02 0.35
N ALA A 169 9.56 19.88 -0.48
CA ALA A 169 10.91 19.55 -0.02
C ALA A 169 11.54 20.66 0.84
N ASP A 170 11.23 21.93 0.58
CA ASP A 170 11.79 23.05 1.34
C ASP A 170 11.20 23.09 2.75
N LEU A 171 9.90 22.78 2.90
CA LEU A 171 9.27 22.59 4.20
C LEU A 171 9.89 21.40 4.94
N ALA A 172 10.20 20.30 4.24
CA ALA A 172 10.87 19.15 4.84
C ALA A 172 12.24 19.54 5.40
N ASP A 173 13.08 20.21 4.60
CA ASP A 173 14.40 20.67 5.04
C ASP A 173 14.30 21.68 6.20
N HIS A 174 13.35 22.62 6.13
CA HIS A 174 13.10 23.54 7.24
C HIS A 174 12.67 22.81 8.51
N ALA A 175 11.90 21.74 8.41
CA ALA A 175 11.50 20.91 9.55
C ALA A 175 12.65 20.10 10.16
N LEU A 176 13.81 19.99 9.51
CA LEU A 176 15.00 19.31 10.03
C LEU A 176 16.02 20.26 10.67
N ASP A 177 15.82 21.57 10.52
CA ASP A 177 16.70 22.59 11.10
C ASP A 177 16.41 22.77 12.61
N ALA A 178 16.86 21.81 13.43
CA ALA A 178 16.72 21.82 14.89
C ALA A 178 17.97 21.21 15.57
N ASP A 179 18.53 21.91 16.57
CA ASP A 179 19.74 21.48 17.27
C ASP A 179 19.52 20.17 18.03
N VAL A 180 18.31 19.96 18.58
CA VAL A 180 17.96 18.73 19.29
C VAL A 180 18.14 17.47 18.42
N LEU A 181 17.97 17.56 17.09
CA LEU A 181 18.14 16.42 16.18
C LEU A 181 19.60 15.97 16.08
N GLN A 182 20.57 16.84 16.34
CA GLN A 182 21.99 16.48 16.36
C GLN A 182 22.32 15.50 17.50
N THR A 183 21.48 15.44 18.53
CA THR A 183 21.62 14.47 19.64
C THR A 183 21.02 13.10 19.33
N LEU A 184 20.34 12.96 18.17
CA LEU A 184 19.64 11.76 17.72
C LEU A 184 20.14 11.37 16.31
N PRO A 185 21.39 10.92 16.16
CA PRO A 185 22.05 10.80 14.86
C PRO A 185 21.33 9.86 13.88
N SER A 186 20.87 8.69 14.32
CA SER A 186 20.19 7.73 13.47
C SER A 186 18.77 8.21 13.11
N VAL A 187 18.06 8.81 14.08
CA VAL A 187 16.75 9.44 13.86
C VAL A 187 16.87 10.58 12.84
N HIS A 188 17.86 11.45 13.02
CA HIS A 188 18.13 12.56 12.11
C HIS A 188 18.51 12.08 10.72
N ALA A 189 19.33 11.03 10.60
CA ALA A 189 19.63 10.39 9.32
C ALA A 189 18.37 9.86 8.64
N CYS A 190 17.46 9.22 9.40
CA CYS A 190 16.19 8.70 8.89
C CYS A 190 15.27 9.82 8.36
N LEU A 191 15.11 10.90 9.11
CA LEU A 191 14.31 12.05 8.70
C LEU A 191 14.94 12.80 7.51
N SER A 192 16.27 12.97 7.53
CA SER A 192 17.04 13.57 6.43
C SER A 192 16.96 12.75 5.15
N TRP A 193 16.98 11.43 5.27
CA TRP A 193 16.78 10.53 4.13
C TRP A 193 15.39 10.73 3.52
N GLN A 194 14.35 10.84 4.35
CA GLN A 194 12.98 11.06 3.87
C GLN A 194 12.86 12.40 3.13
N ALA A 195 13.44 13.48 3.67
CA ALA A 195 13.48 14.77 3.02
C ALA A 195 14.31 14.75 1.72
N ALA A 196 15.44 14.04 1.70
CA ALA A 196 16.25 13.86 0.51
C ALA A 196 15.51 13.06 -0.57
N PHE A 197 14.81 11.98 -0.20
CA PHE A 197 14.02 11.15 -1.10
C PHE A 197 12.83 11.93 -1.68
N LEU A 198 12.09 12.66 -0.85
CA LEU A 198 10.99 13.54 -1.28
C LEU A 198 11.47 14.61 -2.29
N ALA A 199 12.66 15.17 -2.06
CA ALA A 199 13.27 16.16 -2.93
C ALA A 199 13.93 15.58 -4.21
N GLY A 200 13.93 14.26 -4.39
CA GLY A 200 14.66 13.60 -5.49
C GLY A 200 16.20 13.68 -5.38
N ARG A 201 16.75 14.03 -4.20
CA ARG A 201 18.20 14.05 -3.90
C ARG A 201 18.70 12.63 -3.57
N LEU A 202 18.54 11.73 -4.52
CA LEU A 202 18.69 10.29 -4.28
C LEU A 202 20.11 9.85 -3.93
N GLU A 203 21.14 10.53 -4.43
CA GLU A 203 22.53 10.25 -4.05
C GLU A 203 22.78 10.56 -2.57
N GLN A 204 22.23 11.67 -2.07
CA GLN A 204 22.29 12.04 -0.66
C GLN A 204 21.50 11.03 0.18
N ALA A 205 20.30 10.64 -0.26
CA ALA A 205 19.51 9.60 0.41
C ALA A 205 20.29 8.27 0.51
N ALA A 206 20.97 7.83 -0.56
CA ALA A 206 21.77 6.61 -0.52
C ALA A 206 22.91 6.68 0.52
N LYS A 207 23.55 7.84 0.71
CA LYS A 207 24.59 8.04 1.74
C LYS A 207 24.02 7.97 3.15
N LEU A 208 22.90 8.67 3.38
CA LEU A 208 22.22 8.74 4.68
C LEU A 208 21.64 7.38 5.14
N ALA A 209 21.38 6.47 4.21
CA ALA A 209 20.75 5.18 4.53
C ALA A 209 21.57 4.34 5.52
N LEU A 210 22.90 4.34 5.39
CA LEU A 210 23.78 3.57 6.28
C LEU A 210 23.93 4.19 7.66
N ASP A 211 23.76 5.52 7.77
CA ASP A 211 23.80 6.24 9.04
C ASP A 211 22.58 5.90 9.94
N MET A 212 21.57 5.22 9.40
CA MET A 212 20.40 4.73 10.15
C MET A 212 20.66 3.44 10.91
N GLU A 213 21.65 2.65 10.50
CA GLU A 213 21.91 1.29 10.99
C GLU A 213 22.08 1.21 12.53
N PRO A 214 22.78 2.15 13.21
CA PRO A 214 23.04 2.03 14.64
C PRO A 214 21.77 1.92 15.50
N LEU A 215 20.72 2.66 15.15
CA LEU A 215 19.42 2.56 15.83
C LEU A 215 18.52 1.50 15.20
N PHE A 216 18.30 1.60 13.88
CA PHE A 216 17.22 0.88 13.19
C PHE A 216 17.61 -0.50 12.67
N GLY A 217 18.89 -0.84 12.76
CA GLY A 217 19.43 -2.11 12.30
C GLY A 217 19.68 -2.18 10.78
N PRO A 218 20.43 -3.21 10.36
CA PRO A 218 20.89 -3.35 8.97
C PRO A 218 19.75 -3.55 7.98
N GLY A 219 18.65 -4.21 8.38
CA GLY A 219 17.51 -4.42 7.49
C GLY A 219 16.85 -3.11 7.04
N VAL A 220 16.66 -2.15 7.96
CA VAL A 220 16.11 -0.82 7.62
C VAL A 220 17.10 -0.05 6.74
N ALA A 221 18.37 0.01 7.15
CA ALA A 221 19.41 0.73 6.42
C ALA A 221 19.54 0.22 4.97
N GLN A 222 19.59 -1.09 4.78
CA GLN A 222 19.72 -1.71 3.46
C GLN A 222 18.45 -1.54 2.61
N THR A 223 17.25 -1.62 3.20
CA THR A 223 16.01 -1.28 2.48
C THR A 223 16.04 0.17 1.96
N ARG A 224 16.44 1.12 2.80
CA ARG A 224 16.50 2.56 2.45
C ARG A 224 17.59 2.86 1.42
N LEU A 225 18.71 2.15 1.48
CA LEU A 225 19.76 2.20 0.47
C LEU A 225 19.24 1.68 -0.87
N ALA A 226 18.58 0.52 -0.87
CA ALA A 226 18.01 -0.07 -2.08
C ALA A 226 16.96 0.83 -2.72
N GLU A 227 16.05 1.42 -1.94
CA GLU A 227 15.04 2.37 -2.42
C GLU A 227 15.70 3.55 -3.15
N ALA A 228 16.73 4.16 -2.56
CA ALA A 228 17.46 5.27 -3.17
C ALA A 228 18.25 4.86 -4.42
N LEU A 229 18.88 3.68 -4.43
CA LEU A 229 19.65 3.16 -5.57
C LEU A 229 18.75 2.78 -6.75
N LEU A 230 17.62 2.11 -6.49
CA LEU A 230 16.66 1.74 -7.52
C LEU A 230 16.00 2.98 -8.15
N ALA A 231 15.68 3.99 -7.35
CA ALA A 231 15.19 5.27 -7.86
C ALA A 231 16.23 6.01 -8.73
N GLN A 232 17.54 5.76 -8.53
CA GLN A 232 18.62 6.25 -9.40
C GLN A 232 18.85 5.40 -10.65
N ASN A 233 18.01 4.39 -10.91
CA ASN A 233 18.22 3.39 -11.95
C ASN A 233 19.51 2.57 -11.77
N ARG A 234 20.07 2.50 -10.55
CA ARG A 234 21.23 1.65 -10.23
C ARG A 234 20.78 0.24 -9.87
N ARG A 235 20.25 -0.48 -10.86
CA ARG A 235 19.56 -1.77 -10.69
C ARG A 235 20.36 -2.79 -9.89
N GLU A 236 21.57 -3.14 -10.33
CA GLU A 236 22.38 -4.19 -9.71
C GLU A 236 22.70 -3.88 -8.24
N ALA A 237 23.14 -2.66 -7.96
CA ALA A 237 23.42 -2.22 -6.59
C ALA A 237 22.15 -2.21 -5.71
N GLY A 238 21.00 -1.83 -6.29
CA GLY A 238 19.72 -1.87 -5.61
C GLY A 238 19.23 -3.29 -5.30
N ILE A 239 19.44 -4.25 -6.21
CA ILE A 239 19.15 -5.67 -5.98
C ILE A 239 20.04 -6.21 -4.86
N GLN A 240 21.33 -5.90 -4.88
CA GLN A 240 22.27 -6.32 -3.84
C GLN A 240 21.84 -5.82 -2.46
N ALA A 241 21.49 -4.54 -2.34
CA ALA A 241 21.01 -3.97 -1.08
C ALA A 241 19.68 -4.60 -0.62
N LEU A 242 18.75 -4.94 -1.53
CA LEU A 242 17.53 -5.69 -1.16
C LEU A 242 17.84 -7.09 -0.63
N LEU A 243 18.75 -7.82 -1.28
CA LEU A 243 19.17 -9.16 -0.83
C LEU A 243 19.79 -9.08 0.58
N GLN A 244 20.62 -8.08 0.83
CA GLN A 244 21.19 -7.81 2.15
C GLN A 244 20.11 -7.44 3.19
N ALA A 245 19.11 -6.64 2.81
CA ALA A 245 17.99 -6.29 3.68
C ALA A 245 17.17 -7.54 4.09
N VAL A 246 16.86 -8.42 3.13
CA VAL A 246 16.13 -9.67 3.37
C VAL A 246 16.97 -10.64 4.20
N ALA A 247 18.27 -10.73 3.96
CA ALA A 247 19.15 -11.58 4.76
C ALA A 247 19.30 -11.11 6.22
N ALA A 248 19.31 -9.79 6.43
CA ALA A 248 19.38 -9.18 7.75
C ALA A 248 18.06 -9.26 8.52
N SER A 249 16.94 -9.05 7.83
CA SER A 249 15.57 -9.08 8.39
C SER A 249 14.67 -10.01 7.56
N PRO A 250 14.76 -11.35 7.75
CA PRO A 250 14.11 -12.35 6.90
C PRO A 250 12.57 -12.32 6.85
N TRP A 251 11.93 -11.58 7.75
CA TRP A 251 10.48 -11.38 7.79
C TRP A 251 9.98 -10.32 6.80
N ARG A 252 10.87 -9.60 6.11
CA ARG A 252 10.58 -8.52 5.16
C ARG A 252 9.99 -9.04 3.84
N SER A 253 8.73 -9.48 3.89
CA SER A 253 8.02 -10.07 2.75
C SER A 253 7.86 -9.11 1.56
N ASN A 254 7.62 -7.82 1.79
CA ASN A 254 7.56 -6.83 0.69
C ASN A 254 8.88 -6.77 -0.09
N GLU A 255 10.02 -6.73 0.60
CA GLU A 255 11.34 -6.71 0.00
C GLU A 255 11.68 -8.03 -0.70
N LEU A 256 11.27 -9.17 -0.14
CA LEU A 256 11.37 -10.50 -0.77
C LEU A 256 10.60 -10.54 -2.10
N LEU A 257 9.35 -10.05 -2.11
CA LEU A 257 8.55 -9.97 -3.33
C LEU A 257 9.23 -9.07 -4.38
N ARG A 258 9.74 -7.91 -3.95
CA ARG A 258 10.37 -6.93 -4.83
C ARG A 258 11.67 -7.45 -5.45
N VAL A 259 12.53 -8.09 -4.67
CA VAL A 259 13.80 -8.62 -5.17
C VAL A 259 13.59 -9.76 -6.16
N HIS A 260 12.58 -10.61 -5.94
CA HIS A 260 12.17 -11.63 -6.89
C HIS A 260 11.76 -11.00 -8.24
N GLU A 261 10.92 -9.96 -8.24
CA GLU A 261 10.49 -9.29 -9.48
C GLU A 261 11.68 -8.71 -10.27
N LEU A 262 12.66 -8.16 -9.56
CA LEU A 262 13.86 -7.59 -10.16
C LEU A 262 14.81 -8.66 -10.72
N LEU A 263 15.00 -9.78 -10.02
CA LEU A 263 15.85 -10.88 -10.50
C LEU A 263 15.26 -11.56 -11.75
N GLU A 264 13.94 -11.70 -11.80
CA GLU A 264 13.23 -12.30 -12.93
C GLU A 264 12.99 -11.31 -14.09
N GLY A 265 13.28 -10.01 -13.90
CA GLY A 265 13.07 -8.98 -14.91
C GLY A 265 11.61 -8.63 -15.17
N PHE A 266 10.72 -8.98 -14.24
CA PHE A 266 9.29 -8.76 -14.41
C PHE A 266 8.86 -7.29 -14.26
N ASP A 267 9.65 -6.47 -13.59
CA ASP A 267 9.40 -5.04 -13.38
C ASP A 267 9.37 -4.22 -14.69
N THR A 268 10.10 -4.70 -15.70
CA THR A 268 10.17 -4.08 -17.05
C THR A 268 9.34 -4.83 -18.09
N GLN A 269 8.68 -5.92 -17.71
CA GLN A 269 7.99 -6.78 -18.67
C GLN A 269 6.70 -6.13 -19.17
N VAL A 270 6.56 -6.10 -20.49
CA VAL A 270 5.37 -5.63 -21.21
C VAL A 270 5.01 -6.67 -22.26
N ARG A 271 3.74 -7.07 -22.33
CA ARG A 271 3.23 -8.08 -23.25
C ARG A 271 1.95 -7.59 -23.91
N PRO A 272 1.80 -7.74 -25.24
CA PRO A 272 0.58 -7.29 -25.91
C PRO A 272 -0.63 -8.07 -25.38
N MET A 273 -1.74 -7.37 -25.13
CA MET A 273 -3.03 -7.99 -24.90
C MET A 273 -3.49 -8.68 -26.19
N ARG A 274 -3.76 -9.99 -26.12
CA ARG A 274 -4.26 -10.78 -27.24
C ARG A 274 -5.79 -10.75 -27.23
N GLY A 275 -6.41 -10.43 -28.37
CA GLY A 275 -7.86 -10.31 -28.48
C GLY A 275 -8.35 -8.86 -28.54
N GLU A 276 -9.64 -8.68 -28.78
CA GLU A 276 -10.28 -7.36 -28.80
C GLU A 276 -10.59 -6.86 -27.38
N GLY A 277 -10.32 -5.57 -27.14
CA GLY A 277 -10.63 -4.91 -25.87
C GLY A 277 -11.70 -3.84 -26.00
N ARG A 278 -12.46 -3.63 -24.92
CA ARG A 278 -13.30 -2.45 -24.70
C ARG A 278 -12.85 -1.74 -23.44
N ILE A 279 -12.64 -0.43 -23.55
CA ILE A 279 -12.30 0.44 -22.43
C ILE A 279 -13.51 1.30 -22.15
N PHE A 280 -14.12 1.06 -21.01
CA PHE A 280 -15.33 1.70 -20.55
C PHE A 280 -15.00 2.80 -19.56
N LEU A 281 -15.49 4.00 -19.87
CA LEU A 281 -15.53 5.14 -18.98
C LEU A 281 -16.99 5.53 -18.78
N TYR A 282 -17.33 6.00 -17.59
CA TYR A 282 -18.57 6.72 -17.34
C TYR A 282 -18.25 7.98 -16.57
N THR A 283 -18.99 9.06 -16.82
CA THR A 283 -18.69 10.37 -16.24
C THR A 283 -19.96 11.11 -15.84
N TRP A 284 -19.85 11.93 -14.80
CA TRP A 284 -20.91 12.84 -14.38
C TRP A 284 -20.34 14.15 -13.89
N ASN A 285 -20.55 15.23 -14.65
CA ASN A 285 -20.14 16.60 -14.30
C ASN A 285 -18.64 16.75 -13.95
N LYS A 286 -17.76 16.09 -14.71
CA LYS A 286 -16.30 16.13 -14.54
C LYS A 286 -15.58 16.39 -15.86
N ALA A 287 -16.07 17.33 -16.67
CA ALA A 287 -15.53 17.58 -18.02
C ALA A 287 -14.00 17.77 -18.04
N GLY A 288 -13.43 18.46 -17.04
CA GLY A 288 -11.99 18.73 -16.96
C GLY A 288 -11.13 17.50 -16.62
N ASP A 289 -11.60 16.63 -15.74
CA ASP A 289 -10.89 15.40 -15.40
C ASP A 289 -11.00 14.40 -16.56
N LEU A 290 -12.19 14.29 -17.17
CA LEU A 290 -12.43 13.44 -18.32
C LEU A 290 -11.53 13.82 -19.51
N ASP A 291 -11.34 15.12 -19.79
CA ASP A 291 -10.46 15.57 -20.88
C ASP A 291 -9.02 15.08 -20.66
N GLN A 292 -8.54 15.09 -19.40
CA GLN A 292 -7.21 14.60 -19.04
C GLN A 292 -7.11 13.07 -19.14
N ALA A 293 -8.11 12.33 -18.67
CA ALA A 293 -8.16 10.87 -18.77
C ALA A 293 -8.18 10.40 -20.25
N LEU A 294 -9.01 11.02 -21.08
CA LEU A 294 -9.05 10.75 -22.53
C LEU A 294 -7.75 11.16 -23.23
N HIS A 295 -7.12 12.25 -22.80
CA HIS A 295 -5.79 12.62 -23.28
C HIS A 295 -4.73 11.56 -22.97
N ALA A 296 -4.70 11.03 -21.74
CA ALA A 296 -3.79 9.96 -21.36
C ALA A 296 -4.04 8.69 -22.20
N LEU A 297 -5.31 8.31 -22.39
CA LEU A 297 -5.70 7.18 -23.24
C LEU A 297 -5.25 7.35 -24.69
N ALA A 298 -5.50 8.52 -25.29
CA ALA A 298 -5.15 8.82 -26.68
C ALA A 298 -3.62 8.76 -26.94
N ARG A 299 -2.81 9.08 -25.92
CA ARG A 299 -1.34 8.99 -25.97
C ARG A 299 -0.78 7.61 -25.61
N SER A 300 -1.64 6.69 -25.16
CA SER A 300 -1.25 5.36 -24.75
C SER A 300 -1.30 4.34 -25.87
N ASN A 301 -0.68 3.18 -25.65
CA ASN A 301 -0.67 2.09 -26.61
C ASN A 301 -1.97 1.27 -26.50
N LEU A 302 -3.04 1.72 -27.18
CA LEU A 302 -4.36 1.07 -27.14
C LEU A 302 -4.44 -0.27 -27.89
N GLY A 303 -3.53 -0.52 -28.84
CA GLY A 303 -3.58 -1.71 -29.69
C GLY A 303 -4.95 -1.85 -30.39
N LEU A 304 -5.60 -3.00 -30.19
CA LEU A 304 -6.94 -3.29 -30.72
C LEU A 304 -8.09 -2.79 -29.83
N ALA A 305 -7.80 -2.21 -28.66
CA ALA A 305 -8.83 -1.76 -27.74
C ALA A 305 -9.60 -0.56 -28.28
N ARG A 306 -10.92 -0.57 -28.11
CA ARG A 306 -11.82 0.56 -28.44
C ARG A 306 -12.33 1.20 -27.15
N ILE A 307 -12.56 2.50 -27.20
CA ILE A 307 -13.06 3.27 -26.06
C ILE A 307 -14.58 3.42 -26.21
N VAL A 308 -15.32 3.27 -25.12
CA VAL A 308 -16.72 3.67 -25.05
C VAL A 308 -16.92 4.49 -23.78
N ALA A 309 -17.34 5.73 -23.95
CA ALA A 309 -17.55 6.66 -22.86
C ALA A 309 -19.04 6.95 -22.67
N LEU A 310 -19.54 6.77 -21.46
CA LEU A 310 -20.92 7.03 -21.07
C LEU A 310 -21.02 8.39 -20.36
N ASN A 311 -21.75 9.32 -20.95
CA ASN A 311 -22.19 10.54 -20.28
C ASN A 311 -23.40 10.22 -19.41
N ASN A 312 -23.22 10.22 -18.09
CA ASN A 312 -24.21 9.78 -17.12
C ASN A 312 -25.15 10.92 -16.70
N GLY A 313 -25.79 11.57 -17.69
CA GLY A 313 -26.67 12.71 -17.47
C GLY A 313 -25.96 13.97 -16.96
N SER A 314 -24.77 14.27 -17.52
CA SER A 314 -24.05 15.51 -17.18
C SER A 314 -24.75 16.75 -17.74
N THR A 315 -24.54 17.86 -17.04
CA THR A 315 -25.10 19.19 -17.37
C THR A 315 -24.01 20.24 -17.62
N ASP A 316 -22.74 19.87 -17.46
CA ASP A 316 -21.57 20.69 -17.74
C ASP A 316 -21.06 20.50 -19.19
N ASP A 317 -19.79 20.86 -19.44
CA ASP A 317 -19.15 20.77 -20.75
C ASP A 317 -18.79 19.33 -21.19
N THR A 318 -19.20 18.29 -20.45
CA THR A 318 -18.85 16.89 -20.72
C THR A 318 -19.17 16.44 -22.15
N ALA A 319 -20.38 16.75 -22.65
CA ALA A 319 -20.77 16.39 -24.02
C ALA A 319 -19.85 17.01 -25.08
N ARG A 320 -19.36 18.24 -24.84
CA ARG A 320 -18.41 18.91 -25.74
C ARG A 320 -17.04 18.22 -25.72
N VAL A 321 -16.57 17.80 -24.55
CA VAL A 321 -15.31 17.04 -24.39
C VAL A 321 -15.39 15.70 -25.12
N LEU A 322 -16.49 14.96 -24.94
CA LEU A 322 -16.70 13.68 -25.63
C LEU A 322 -16.72 13.85 -27.16
N ALA A 323 -17.45 14.85 -27.66
CA ALA A 323 -17.50 15.14 -29.09
C ALA A 323 -16.13 15.51 -29.68
N LYS A 324 -15.32 16.29 -28.95
CA LYS A 324 -13.93 16.60 -29.32
C LYS A 324 -13.11 15.32 -29.49
N TRP A 325 -13.08 14.47 -28.46
CA TRP A 325 -12.25 13.25 -28.48
C TRP A 325 -12.71 12.21 -29.49
N GLN A 326 -14.02 12.05 -29.71
CA GLN A 326 -14.52 11.20 -30.81
C GLN A 326 -14.12 11.77 -32.18
N GLY A 327 -14.06 13.09 -32.34
CA GLY A 327 -13.56 13.72 -33.56
C GLY A 327 -12.07 13.47 -33.79
N GLU A 328 -11.25 13.50 -32.73
CA GLU A 328 -9.80 13.26 -32.81
C GLU A 328 -9.45 11.77 -33.01
N LEU A 329 -10.14 10.85 -32.32
CA LEU A 329 -9.87 9.41 -32.38
C LEU A 329 -10.61 8.69 -33.52
N GLY A 330 -11.72 9.27 -33.98
CA GLY A 330 -12.63 8.66 -34.94
C GLY A 330 -13.67 7.74 -34.30
N ARG A 331 -14.83 7.63 -34.96
CA ARG A 331 -15.99 6.83 -34.49
C ARG A 331 -15.70 5.34 -34.36
N ASP A 332 -14.77 4.81 -35.15
CA ASP A 332 -14.36 3.40 -35.08
C ASP A 332 -13.53 3.10 -33.83
N ARG A 333 -12.88 4.13 -33.26
CA ARG A 333 -12.04 4.00 -32.07
C ARG A 333 -12.78 4.37 -30.78
N MET A 334 -13.69 5.35 -30.83
CA MET A 334 -14.39 5.87 -29.66
C MET A 334 -15.91 5.96 -29.89
N GLY A 335 -16.66 5.16 -29.13
CA GLY A 335 -18.11 5.26 -28.96
C GLY A 335 -18.49 6.22 -27.84
N ILE A 336 -19.70 6.80 -27.94
CA ILE A 336 -20.29 7.66 -26.91
C ILE A 336 -21.69 7.15 -26.62
N VAL A 337 -22.01 6.96 -25.34
CA VAL A 337 -23.36 6.66 -24.84
C VAL A 337 -23.85 7.85 -24.04
N GLU A 338 -25.04 8.36 -24.38
CA GLU A 338 -25.66 9.49 -23.69
C GLU A 338 -26.85 9.02 -22.86
N LEU A 339 -26.83 9.26 -21.56
CA LEU A 339 -27.98 9.05 -20.68
C LEU A 339 -28.65 10.37 -20.29
N PRO A 340 -29.98 10.42 -20.19
CA PRO A 340 -30.69 11.66 -19.85
C PRO A 340 -30.59 12.03 -18.36
N VAL A 341 -30.21 11.09 -17.50
CA VAL A 341 -30.11 11.26 -16.03
C VAL A 341 -28.94 10.46 -15.48
N ASN A 342 -28.43 10.89 -14.34
CA ASN A 342 -27.42 10.12 -13.60
C ASN A 342 -28.04 8.88 -12.95
N ILE A 343 -27.59 7.69 -13.36
CA ILE A 343 -28.05 6.39 -12.85
C ILE A 343 -27.10 5.77 -11.81
N GLY A 344 -26.02 6.46 -11.44
CA GLY A 344 -24.97 5.95 -10.54
C GLY A 344 -23.95 5.03 -11.24
N ALA A 345 -22.85 4.75 -10.54
CA ALA A 345 -21.71 3.98 -11.05
C ALA A 345 -22.03 2.50 -11.33
N PRO A 346 -22.68 1.73 -10.42
CA PRO A 346 -22.94 0.32 -10.69
C PRO A 346 -23.84 0.12 -11.91
N ALA A 347 -24.89 0.95 -12.04
CA ALA A 347 -25.80 0.89 -13.17
C ALA A 347 -25.13 1.31 -14.48
N ALA A 348 -24.27 2.34 -14.47
CA ALA A 348 -23.50 2.76 -15.64
C ALA A 348 -22.51 1.66 -16.10
N ARG A 349 -21.82 0.99 -15.17
CA ARG A 349 -20.93 -0.15 -15.46
C ARG A 349 -21.71 -1.29 -16.13
N ASN A 350 -22.85 -1.69 -15.54
CA ASN A 350 -23.70 -2.75 -16.10
C ASN A 350 -24.27 -2.35 -17.47
N TRP A 351 -24.67 -1.09 -17.66
CA TRP A 351 -25.14 -0.60 -18.95
C TRP A 351 -24.07 -0.76 -20.03
N LEU A 352 -22.84 -0.32 -19.75
CA LEU A 352 -21.71 -0.44 -20.68
C LEU A 352 -21.38 -1.90 -21.00
N LEU A 353 -21.37 -2.79 -20.00
CA LEU A 353 -21.16 -4.22 -20.23
C LEU A 353 -22.19 -4.80 -21.20
N HIS A 354 -23.48 -4.60 -20.92
CA HIS A 354 -24.55 -5.26 -21.67
C HIS A 354 -24.82 -4.61 -23.04
N ALA A 355 -24.63 -3.29 -23.17
CA ALA A 355 -24.91 -2.57 -24.41
C ALA A 355 -23.68 -2.47 -25.35
N GLU A 356 -22.46 -2.41 -24.81
CA GLU A 356 -21.30 -1.93 -25.56
C GLU A 356 -20.12 -2.94 -25.61
N ALA A 357 -20.18 -4.05 -24.86
CA ALA A 357 -19.10 -5.05 -24.88
C ALA A 357 -18.98 -5.75 -26.24
N GLY A 358 -20.10 -5.96 -26.94
CA GLY A 358 -20.11 -6.65 -28.24
C GLY A 358 -19.46 -8.03 -28.14
N ASP A 359 -18.50 -8.34 -29.02
CA ASP A 359 -17.74 -9.60 -29.02
C ASP A 359 -16.33 -9.44 -28.39
N ALA A 360 -16.12 -8.47 -27.51
CA ALA A 360 -14.81 -8.23 -26.93
C ALA A 360 -14.35 -9.39 -26.03
N ASP A 361 -13.07 -9.75 -26.13
CA ASP A 361 -12.42 -10.71 -25.23
C ASP A 361 -12.15 -10.08 -23.86
N TRP A 362 -11.84 -8.79 -23.86
CA TRP A 362 -11.41 -8.03 -22.69
C TRP A 362 -12.27 -6.79 -22.45
N VAL A 363 -12.60 -6.55 -21.19
CA VAL A 363 -13.28 -5.34 -20.73
C VAL A 363 -12.39 -4.65 -19.70
N VAL A 364 -12.17 -3.36 -19.90
CA VAL A 364 -11.49 -2.48 -18.94
C VAL A 364 -12.49 -1.46 -18.44
N TYR A 365 -12.61 -1.30 -17.12
CA TYR A 365 -13.24 -0.11 -16.54
C TYR A 365 -12.14 0.86 -16.12
N LEU A 366 -12.22 2.10 -16.59
CA LEU A 366 -11.32 3.18 -16.22
C LEU A 366 -12.16 4.36 -15.71
N ASP A 367 -11.82 4.86 -14.53
CA ASP A 367 -12.49 6.06 -14.00
C ASP A 367 -12.15 7.30 -14.85
N ASP A 368 -13.05 8.28 -14.83
CA ASP A 368 -12.95 9.50 -15.64
C ASP A 368 -11.91 10.52 -15.14
N ASP A 369 -11.19 10.17 -14.07
CA ASP A 369 -10.14 10.94 -13.42
C ASP A 369 -8.87 10.08 -13.19
N ALA A 370 -8.72 8.99 -13.95
CA ALA A 370 -7.55 8.11 -13.93
C ALA A 370 -6.63 8.36 -15.14
N LEU A 371 -5.33 8.57 -14.89
CA LEU A 371 -4.30 8.80 -15.90
C LEU A 371 -3.41 7.56 -16.02
N VAL A 372 -3.44 6.93 -17.19
CA VAL A 372 -2.69 5.71 -17.49
C VAL A 372 -1.35 6.02 -18.16
N PRO A 373 -0.27 5.25 -17.88
CA PRO A 373 1.01 5.37 -18.58
C PRO A 373 0.91 4.79 -19.99
N GLN A 374 1.87 5.10 -20.86
CA GLN A 374 1.84 4.70 -22.27
C GLN A 374 1.74 3.17 -22.48
N ASP A 375 2.38 2.38 -21.61
CA ASP A 375 2.52 0.92 -21.73
C ASP A 375 1.48 0.13 -20.91
N TRP A 376 0.44 0.79 -20.39
CA TRP A 376 -0.47 0.22 -19.39
C TRP A 376 -1.15 -1.10 -19.76
N LEU A 377 -1.74 -1.20 -20.97
CA LEU A 377 -2.32 -2.45 -21.46
C LEU A 377 -1.27 -3.55 -21.57
N GLY A 378 -0.04 -3.18 -21.92
CA GLY A 378 1.03 -4.16 -22.03
C GLY A 378 1.51 -4.70 -20.67
N ARG A 379 1.45 -3.87 -19.61
CA ARG A 379 1.69 -4.30 -18.23
C ARG A 379 0.58 -5.22 -17.73
N PHE A 380 -0.66 -4.96 -18.12
CA PHE A 380 -1.75 -5.90 -17.90
C PHE A 380 -1.56 -7.21 -18.65
N GLY A 381 -1.11 -7.18 -19.90
CA GLY A 381 -0.80 -8.42 -20.64
C GLY A 381 0.25 -9.28 -19.94
N SER A 382 1.27 -8.66 -19.33
CA SER A 382 2.25 -9.38 -18.49
C SER A 382 1.58 -9.99 -17.25
N ALA A 383 0.67 -9.27 -16.59
CA ALA A 383 -0.06 -9.77 -15.44
C ALA A 383 -1.01 -10.93 -15.80
N VAL A 384 -1.67 -10.87 -16.96
CA VAL A 384 -2.51 -11.94 -17.50
C VAL A 384 -1.68 -13.19 -17.81
N GLU A 385 -0.50 -13.03 -18.43
CA GLU A 385 0.40 -14.17 -18.72
C GLU A 385 0.88 -14.84 -17.43
N ARG A 386 1.18 -14.07 -16.39
CA ARG A 386 1.72 -14.57 -15.11
C ARG A 386 0.66 -15.11 -14.15
N LEU A 387 -0.55 -14.54 -14.18
CA LEU A 387 -1.66 -14.86 -13.28
C LEU A 387 -2.94 -15.14 -14.11
N PRO A 388 -2.94 -16.14 -15.01
CA PRO A 388 -4.02 -16.36 -15.96
C PRO A 388 -5.33 -16.81 -15.32
N GLU A 389 -5.31 -17.29 -14.08
CA GLU A 389 -6.50 -17.77 -13.35
C GLU A 389 -7.28 -16.67 -12.63
N ALA A 390 -6.73 -15.46 -12.55
CA ALA A 390 -7.36 -14.34 -11.83
C ALA A 390 -8.70 -13.93 -12.45
N GLY A 391 -9.70 -13.62 -11.62
CA GLY A 391 -10.98 -13.11 -12.12
C GLY A 391 -10.90 -11.67 -12.63
N VAL A 392 -9.97 -10.89 -12.08
CA VAL A 392 -9.73 -9.48 -12.39
C VAL A 392 -8.25 -9.17 -12.27
N TRP A 393 -7.77 -8.24 -13.09
CA TRP A 393 -6.45 -7.64 -12.94
C TRP A 393 -6.60 -6.15 -12.64
N GLY A 394 -5.78 -5.66 -11.72
CA GLY A 394 -5.73 -4.24 -11.39
C GLY A 394 -4.31 -3.78 -11.14
N CYS A 395 -4.19 -2.51 -10.78
CA CYS A 395 -2.93 -1.79 -10.77
C CYS A 395 -2.61 -1.20 -9.41
N ARG A 396 -1.43 -0.61 -9.30
CA ARG A 396 -1.09 0.31 -8.23
C ARG A 396 -1.63 1.70 -8.57
N VAL A 397 -2.33 2.29 -7.61
CA VAL A 397 -2.94 3.61 -7.78
C VAL A 397 -2.28 4.58 -6.83
N VAL A 398 -1.90 5.74 -7.36
CA VAL A 398 -1.29 6.82 -6.58
C VAL A 398 -2.02 8.12 -6.78
N ASP A 399 -1.83 9.04 -5.85
CA ASP A 399 -2.33 10.41 -5.96
C ASP A 399 -1.63 11.13 -7.12
N HIS A 400 -2.42 11.80 -7.97
CA HIS A 400 -1.89 12.56 -9.11
C HIS A 400 -1.03 13.75 -8.67
N ALA A 401 -1.43 14.47 -7.62
CA ALA A 401 -0.69 15.64 -7.13
C ALA A 401 0.56 15.25 -6.34
N GLN A 402 0.51 14.10 -5.65
CA GLN A 402 1.64 13.55 -4.91
C GLN A 402 1.80 12.02 -5.16
N PRO A 403 2.54 11.64 -6.21
CA PRO A 403 2.82 10.25 -6.59
C PRO A 403 3.37 9.32 -5.51
N LEU A 404 4.01 9.87 -4.47
CA LEU A 404 4.53 9.09 -3.34
C LEU A 404 3.42 8.66 -2.36
N LEU A 405 2.18 9.12 -2.54
CA LEU A 405 1.03 8.69 -1.75
C LEU A 405 0.23 7.67 -2.56
N ALA A 406 0.39 6.39 -2.21
CA ALA A 406 -0.44 5.33 -2.77
C ALA A 406 -1.87 5.42 -2.24
N GLN A 407 -2.84 5.25 -3.13
CA GLN A 407 -4.27 5.25 -2.85
C GLN A 407 -4.88 3.85 -2.86
N ALA A 408 -4.27 2.91 -3.60
CA ALA A 408 -4.67 1.50 -3.59
C ALA A 408 -3.51 0.59 -4.00
N VAL A 409 -3.33 -0.49 -3.24
CA VAL A 409 -2.39 -1.59 -3.50
C VAL A 409 -3.02 -2.89 -3.02
N ASP A 410 -2.66 -4.00 -3.68
CA ASP A 410 -2.88 -5.41 -3.30
C ASP A 410 -3.75 -5.71 -2.07
N TYR A 411 -5.06 -5.42 -2.15
CA TYR A 411 -5.94 -5.56 -1.00
C TYR A 411 -6.07 -7.01 -0.54
N GLN A 412 -5.75 -7.28 0.73
CA GLN A 412 -5.89 -8.60 1.35
C GLN A 412 -7.07 -8.63 2.32
N LEU A 413 -7.77 -9.76 2.41
CA LEU A 413 -9.01 -9.88 3.18
C LEU A 413 -8.76 -10.35 4.63
N PHE A 414 -9.33 -9.60 5.59
CA PHE A 414 -9.27 -9.89 7.01
C PHE A 414 -10.66 -10.09 7.61
N PRO A 415 -11.08 -11.34 7.89
CA PRO A 415 -12.30 -11.59 8.65
C PRO A 415 -12.11 -11.12 10.11
N ALA A 416 -13.19 -10.67 10.75
CA ALA A 416 -13.16 -10.47 12.19
C ALA A 416 -13.04 -11.81 12.94
N ARG A 417 -12.22 -11.81 14.01
CA ARG A 417 -11.92 -13.01 14.81
C ARG A 417 -13.18 -13.58 15.46
N ASP A 418 -13.96 -12.73 16.12
CA ASP A 418 -15.09 -13.14 16.96
C ASP A 418 -16.47 -12.85 16.34
N ALA A 419 -16.55 -12.79 15.00
CA ALA A 419 -17.82 -12.52 14.34
C ALA A 419 -18.83 -13.67 14.57
N ALA A 420 -20.03 -13.33 15.03
CA ALA A 420 -21.14 -14.27 15.18
C ALA A 420 -21.52 -14.90 13.83
N ALA A 421 -22.25 -16.03 13.85
CA ALA A 421 -22.64 -16.71 12.61
C ALA A 421 -23.65 -15.92 11.75
N GLY A 422 -24.43 -15.02 12.35
CA GLY A 422 -25.40 -14.16 11.66
C GLY A 422 -25.10 -12.67 11.82
N PRO A 423 -25.79 -11.79 11.05
CA PRO A 423 -25.52 -10.36 11.05
C PRO A 423 -26.00 -9.70 12.34
N ASP A 424 -25.16 -8.85 12.91
CA ASP A 424 -25.61 -7.89 13.92
C ASP A 424 -26.11 -6.62 13.22
N LEU A 425 -27.40 -6.61 12.87
CA LEU A 425 -28.02 -5.48 12.19
C LEU A 425 -28.09 -4.21 13.05
N THR A 426 -27.79 -4.29 14.35
CA THR A 426 -27.71 -3.12 15.25
C THR A 426 -26.34 -2.44 15.20
N SER A 427 -25.32 -3.14 14.69
CA SER A 427 -23.97 -2.63 14.48
C SER A 427 -23.83 -1.93 13.13
N MET A 428 -23.01 -0.89 13.07
CA MET A 428 -22.56 -0.30 11.79
C MET A 428 -21.63 -1.21 10.97
N GLN A 429 -21.32 -2.40 11.50
CA GLN A 429 -20.56 -3.45 10.84
C GLN A 429 -21.24 -4.82 11.06
N PRO A 430 -22.31 -5.14 10.29
CA PRO A 430 -23.15 -6.31 10.55
C PRO A 430 -22.42 -7.65 10.34
N HIS A 431 -21.54 -7.72 9.35
CA HIS A 431 -20.57 -8.82 9.15
C HIS A 431 -19.17 -8.22 9.02
N PRO A 432 -18.46 -8.02 10.14
CA PRO A 432 -17.23 -7.24 10.12
C PRO A 432 -16.09 -7.98 9.41
N PHE A 433 -15.62 -7.38 8.32
CA PHE A 433 -14.35 -7.69 7.68
C PHE A 433 -13.68 -6.42 7.16
N LYS A 434 -12.38 -6.50 6.91
CA LYS A 434 -11.56 -5.38 6.45
C LYS A 434 -10.65 -5.83 5.31
N LEU A 435 -10.25 -4.88 4.47
CA LEU A 435 -9.12 -5.06 3.56
C LEU A 435 -7.83 -4.51 4.18
N SER A 436 -6.68 -5.00 3.69
CA SER A 436 -5.37 -4.46 4.05
C SER A 436 -5.29 -2.96 3.74
N ARG A 437 -4.54 -2.24 4.58
CA ARG A 437 -4.38 -0.78 4.49
C ARG A 437 -2.90 -0.41 4.58
N LEU A 438 -2.03 -1.19 3.96
CA LEU A 438 -0.59 -0.97 4.04
C LEU A 438 -0.18 0.35 3.36
N HIS A 439 -0.75 0.64 2.18
CA HIS A 439 -0.44 1.84 1.39
C HIS A 439 -0.71 3.17 2.09
N ILE A 440 -1.70 3.24 3.00
CA ILE A 440 -2.02 4.50 3.70
C ILE A 440 -1.15 4.74 4.95
N GLN A 441 -0.20 3.85 5.26
CA GLN A 441 0.60 3.93 6.48
C GLN A 441 1.98 4.58 6.28
N GLY A 442 2.35 4.95 5.05
CA GLY A 442 3.63 5.56 4.75
C GLY A 442 3.75 5.99 3.29
N LEU A 443 4.95 6.45 2.92
CA LEU A 443 5.29 6.76 1.53
C LEU A 443 5.39 5.49 0.69
N ASP A 444 4.96 5.56 -0.56
CA ASP A 444 5.31 4.57 -1.57
C ASP A 444 6.71 4.85 -2.12
N ARG A 445 7.68 4.09 -1.62
CA ARG A 445 9.10 4.11 -2.01
C ARG A 445 9.44 2.96 -2.95
N GLY A 446 8.41 2.28 -3.47
CA GLY A 446 8.51 1.10 -4.32
C GLY A 446 8.36 -0.24 -3.60
N GLN A 447 8.01 -0.25 -2.31
CA GLN A 447 7.75 -1.48 -1.55
C GLN A 447 6.52 -2.26 -2.03
N PHE A 448 5.70 -1.67 -2.91
CA PHE A 448 4.55 -2.32 -3.54
C PHE A 448 4.78 -2.65 -5.02
N HIS A 449 6.02 -2.53 -5.52
CA HIS A 449 6.39 -2.81 -6.91
C HIS A 449 6.58 -4.32 -7.14
N TYR A 450 5.46 -5.05 -7.14
CA TYR A 450 5.40 -6.47 -7.46
C TYR A 450 4.04 -6.83 -8.06
N ALA A 451 3.96 -7.97 -8.73
CA ALA A 451 2.68 -8.55 -9.12
C ALA A 451 2.36 -9.79 -8.28
N ARG A 452 1.15 -9.89 -7.73
CA ARG A 452 0.70 -11.07 -6.97
C ARG A 452 -0.82 -11.17 -6.89
N THR A 453 -1.28 -12.31 -6.39
CA THR A 453 -2.67 -12.54 -6.04
C THR A 453 -3.13 -11.69 -4.85
N CYS A 454 -4.37 -11.23 -4.87
CA CYS A 454 -5.02 -10.46 -3.81
C CYS A 454 -6.53 -10.73 -3.75
N ALA A 455 -7.21 -10.17 -2.73
CA ALA A 455 -8.66 -10.28 -2.60
C ALA A 455 -9.40 -9.38 -3.58
N SER A 456 -8.88 -8.17 -3.80
CA SER A 456 -9.51 -7.14 -4.61
C SER A 456 -8.47 -6.15 -5.12
N VAL A 457 -8.81 -5.50 -6.23
CA VAL A 457 -8.11 -4.33 -6.78
C VAL A 457 -9.10 -3.18 -6.89
N THR A 458 -8.64 -1.93 -6.94
CA THR A 458 -9.58 -0.80 -7.00
C THR A 458 -10.15 -0.58 -8.41
N GLY A 459 -11.43 -0.21 -8.46
CA GLY A 459 -12.22 0.00 -9.67
C GLY A 459 -11.80 1.16 -10.56
N CYS A 460 -10.78 1.94 -10.17
CA CYS A 460 -10.31 3.05 -11.01
C CYS A 460 -9.65 2.57 -12.30
N CYS A 461 -9.10 1.36 -12.32
CA CYS A 461 -8.54 0.72 -13.51
C CYS A 461 -8.56 -0.81 -13.32
N HIS A 462 -9.64 -1.42 -13.78
CA HIS A 462 -9.86 -2.87 -13.74
C HIS A 462 -9.80 -3.46 -15.14
N LEU A 463 -9.18 -4.63 -15.28
CA LEU A 463 -9.23 -5.45 -16.47
C LEU A 463 -9.94 -6.77 -16.17
N PHE A 464 -10.82 -7.17 -17.08
CA PHE A 464 -11.61 -8.39 -17.06
C PHE A 464 -11.46 -9.16 -18.34
N GLN A 465 -11.40 -10.49 -18.23
CA GLN A 465 -11.87 -11.33 -19.32
C GLN A 465 -13.40 -11.29 -19.32
N ARG A 466 -14.02 -10.99 -20.47
CA ARG A 466 -15.46 -10.74 -20.56
C ARG A 466 -16.29 -11.88 -19.97
N ASP A 467 -16.03 -13.12 -20.40
CA ASP A 467 -16.80 -14.28 -19.92
C ASP A 467 -16.74 -14.45 -18.40
N ARG A 468 -15.59 -14.11 -17.78
CA ARG A 468 -15.44 -14.18 -16.31
C ARG A 468 -16.22 -13.08 -15.61
N LEU A 469 -16.27 -11.89 -16.19
CA LEU A 469 -17.08 -10.79 -15.70
C LEU A 469 -18.58 -11.13 -15.76
N GLU A 470 -19.04 -11.70 -16.87
CA GLU A 470 -20.44 -12.13 -17.03
C GLU A 470 -20.81 -13.27 -16.06
N GLN A 471 -19.91 -14.25 -15.85
CA GLN A 471 -20.13 -15.36 -14.91
C GLN A 471 -20.20 -14.91 -13.44
N ALA A 472 -19.43 -13.89 -13.05
CA ALA A 472 -19.45 -13.34 -11.69
C ALA A 472 -20.75 -12.56 -11.41
N GLY A 473 -21.44 -12.12 -12.47
CA GLY A 473 -22.65 -11.30 -12.43
C GLY A 473 -22.37 -9.81 -12.29
N ASP A 474 -23.41 -9.03 -12.54
CA ASP A 474 -23.40 -7.57 -12.57
C ASP A 474 -22.87 -6.90 -11.30
N PHE A 475 -22.39 -5.66 -11.41
CA PHE A 475 -22.09 -4.81 -10.26
C PHE A 475 -23.38 -4.53 -9.47
N SER A 476 -23.33 -4.69 -8.14
CA SER A 476 -24.53 -4.65 -7.30
C SER A 476 -25.18 -3.26 -7.28
N LEU A 477 -26.41 -3.17 -7.82
CA LEU A 477 -27.20 -1.93 -7.81
C LEU A 477 -27.52 -1.45 -6.39
N PHE A 478 -27.49 -2.35 -5.40
CA PHE A 478 -27.67 -1.98 -3.98
C PHE A 478 -26.57 -1.04 -3.48
N LEU A 479 -25.43 -0.96 -4.15
CA LEU A 479 -24.30 -0.08 -3.79
C LEU A 479 -24.31 1.25 -4.57
N SER A 480 -25.46 1.62 -5.14
CA SER A 480 -25.66 2.95 -5.72
C SER A 480 -25.64 4.05 -4.65
N PRO A 481 -25.20 5.29 -4.99
CA PRO A 481 -24.79 5.73 -6.32
C PRO A 481 -23.33 5.42 -6.69
N SER A 482 -22.44 5.06 -5.76
CA SER A 482 -21.02 4.73 -6.02
C SER A 482 -20.34 4.17 -4.76
N GLN A 483 -19.15 3.58 -4.91
CA GLN A 483 -18.27 3.02 -3.87
C GLN A 483 -18.66 1.62 -3.41
N TYR A 484 -17.63 0.79 -3.20
CA TYR A 484 -17.68 -0.61 -2.77
C TYR A 484 -18.29 -1.57 -3.79
N ASP A 485 -18.81 -1.11 -4.92
CA ASP A 485 -19.38 -1.98 -5.96
C ASP A 485 -18.31 -2.79 -6.70
N ASP A 486 -17.14 -2.19 -6.90
CA ASP A 486 -15.93 -2.83 -7.41
C ASP A 486 -15.40 -3.92 -6.46
N MET A 487 -15.32 -3.56 -5.17
CA MET A 487 -14.86 -4.43 -4.09
C MET A 487 -15.81 -5.61 -3.84
N GLU A 488 -17.11 -5.35 -3.75
CA GLU A 488 -18.14 -6.39 -3.57
C GLU A 488 -18.07 -7.43 -4.70
N ARG A 489 -17.92 -6.97 -5.95
CA ARG A 489 -17.81 -7.86 -7.11
C ARG A 489 -16.55 -8.71 -7.02
N ASP A 490 -15.40 -8.12 -6.64
CA ASP A 490 -14.16 -8.86 -6.43
C ASP A 490 -14.29 -9.93 -5.33
N ILE A 491 -15.01 -9.62 -4.25
CA ILE A 491 -15.28 -10.57 -3.15
C ILE A 491 -16.16 -11.73 -3.65
N ARG A 492 -17.20 -11.48 -4.45
CA ARG A 492 -17.99 -12.57 -5.06
C ARG A 492 -17.14 -13.51 -5.92
N MET A 493 -16.22 -12.97 -6.70
CA MET A 493 -15.29 -13.81 -7.47
C MET A 493 -14.36 -14.61 -6.57
N LEU A 494 -13.86 -14.01 -5.50
CA LEU A 494 -13.04 -14.71 -4.52
C LEU A 494 -13.82 -15.86 -3.86
N ALA A 495 -15.08 -15.63 -3.51
CA ALA A 495 -15.99 -16.65 -2.98
C ALA A 495 -16.22 -17.80 -3.98
N SER A 496 -16.16 -17.53 -5.28
CA SER A 496 -16.19 -18.57 -6.33
C SER A 496 -14.82 -19.22 -6.60
N GLY A 497 -13.81 -18.95 -5.76
CA GLY A 497 -12.46 -19.50 -5.88
C GLY A 497 -11.53 -18.78 -6.87
N ARG A 498 -11.93 -17.63 -7.42
CA ARG A 498 -11.09 -16.83 -8.33
C ARG A 498 -10.60 -15.57 -7.64
N THR A 499 -9.30 -15.49 -7.43
CA THR A 499 -8.68 -14.31 -6.80
C THR A 499 -8.51 -13.15 -7.79
N ALA A 500 -8.25 -11.96 -7.26
CA ALA A 500 -7.77 -10.83 -8.05
C ALA A 500 -6.25 -10.89 -8.25
N ALA A 501 -5.75 -10.26 -9.31
CA ALA A 501 -4.32 -10.10 -9.58
C ALA A 501 -3.94 -8.62 -9.55
N TYR A 502 -3.05 -8.28 -8.62
CA TYR A 502 -2.46 -6.95 -8.53
C TYR A 502 -1.19 -6.89 -9.39
N GLN A 503 -1.06 -5.83 -10.21
CA GLN A 503 0.12 -5.51 -11.00
C GLN A 503 0.74 -4.19 -10.50
N GLY A 504 1.68 -4.29 -9.55
CA GLY A 504 2.27 -3.12 -8.90
C GLY A 504 3.22 -2.28 -9.74
N HIS A 505 3.70 -2.84 -10.87
CA HIS A 505 4.52 -2.10 -11.84
C HIS A 505 3.66 -1.27 -12.81
N LEU A 506 2.35 -1.49 -12.85
CA LEU A 506 1.42 -0.59 -13.50
C LEU A 506 1.00 0.49 -12.50
N ARG A 507 1.53 1.70 -12.68
CA ARG A 507 1.18 2.88 -11.88
C ARG A 507 0.12 3.69 -12.62
N VAL A 508 -1.07 3.79 -12.04
CA VAL A 508 -2.14 4.68 -12.51
C VAL A 508 -2.24 5.86 -11.54
N GLU A 509 -2.27 7.07 -12.07
CA GLU A 509 -2.47 8.27 -11.27
C GLU A 509 -3.95 8.59 -11.19
N HIS A 510 -4.44 8.99 -10.03
CA HIS A 510 -5.85 9.28 -9.80
C HIS A 510 -6.01 10.66 -9.17
N VAL A 511 -6.82 11.51 -9.80
CA VAL A 511 -6.97 12.93 -9.41
C VAL A 511 -7.77 13.08 -8.13
N LYS A 512 -8.81 12.24 -7.93
CA LYS A 512 -9.63 12.30 -6.71
C LYS A 512 -8.85 11.76 -5.50
N ARG A 513 -8.83 12.51 -4.40
CA ARG A 513 -8.18 12.12 -3.13
C ARG A 513 -9.08 11.21 -2.29
N THR A 514 -9.46 10.06 -2.84
CA THR A 514 -10.44 9.12 -2.24
C THR A 514 -10.08 8.65 -0.83
N GLY A 515 -8.79 8.57 -0.49
CA GLY A 515 -8.32 8.16 0.84
C GLY A 515 -8.45 9.22 1.94
N ARG A 516 -8.38 10.52 1.61
CA ARG A 516 -8.50 11.61 2.58
C ARG A 516 -9.91 12.21 2.59
N ASP A 517 -10.57 12.34 1.44
CA ASP A 517 -11.88 13.00 1.33
C ASP A 517 -13.04 12.14 1.85
N SER A 518 -12.91 10.81 1.83
CA SER A 518 -13.89 9.87 2.42
C SER A 518 -14.06 10.00 3.93
N LEU A 519 -13.19 10.77 4.61
CA LEU A 519 -13.27 11.06 6.04
C LEU A 519 -13.98 12.40 6.35
N LEU A 520 -14.45 13.14 5.34
CA LEU A 520 -15.25 14.35 5.54
C LEU A 520 -16.67 13.98 6.02
N PRO A 521 -17.23 14.59 7.07
CA PRO A 521 -18.66 14.52 7.34
C PRO A 521 -19.42 15.12 6.16
N GLY A 522 -20.26 14.32 5.51
CA GLY A 522 -21.01 14.77 4.34
C GLY A 522 -21.75 13.63 3.65
N PRO A 523 -22.59 13.96 2.64
CA PRO A 523 -23.39 12.97 1.93
C PRO A 523 -22.54 11.85 1.30
N GLU A 524 -21.36 12.15 0.77
CA GLU A 524 -20.46 11.16 0.17
C GLU A 524 -19.95 10.12 1.20
N ASN A 525 -19.51 10.56 2.37
CA ASN A 525 -19.06 9.64 3.43
C ASN A 525 -20.25 8.88 4.04
N ALA A 526 -21.40 9.52 4.21
CA ALA A 526 -22.62 8.83 4.66
C ALA A 526 -23.02 7.71 3.68
N ASN A 527 -22.94 7.98 2.37
CA ASN A 527 -23.13 6.98 1.32
C ASN A 527 -22.07 5.87 1.40
N ALA A 528 -20.79 6.20 1.57
CA ALA A 528 -19.71 5.23 1.74
C ALA A 528 -19.99 4.29 2.92
N LEU A 529 -20.35 4.83 4.09
CA LEU A 529 -20.66 4.05 5.28
C LEU A 529 -21.89 3.16 5.07
N GLY A 530 -22.94 3.68 4.42
CA GLY A 530 -24.13 2.91 4.07
C GLY A 530 -23.83 1.78 3.06
N ASN A 531 -22.99 2.04 2.06
CA ASN A 531 -22.57 1.04 1.08
C ASN A 531 -21.67 -0.03 1.70
N ARG A 532 -20.77 0.34 2.60
CA ARG A 532 -19.99 -0.61 3.38
C ARG A 532 -20.90 -1.52 4.21
N TYR A 533 -21.90 -0.96 4.88
CA TYR A 533 -22.90 -1.75 5.62
C TYR A 533 -23.61 -2.74 4.69
N LYS A 534 -24.15 -2.26 3.56
CA LYS A 534 -24.85 -3.11 2.58
C LYS A 534 -23.95 -4.21 2.02
N MET A 535 -22.71 -3.88 1.64
CA MET A 535 -21.72 -4.86 1.18
C MET A 535 -21.47 -5.94 2.24
N GLN A 536 -21.31 -5.56 3.50
CA GLN A 536 -21.13 -6.55 4.57
C GLN A 536 -22.37 -7.45 4.74
N VAL A 537 -23.58 -6.93 4.55
CA VAL A 537 -24.80 -7.77 4.58
C VAL A 537 -24.87 -8.73 3.39
N LEU A 538 -24.32 -8.36 2.23
CA LEU A 538 -24.32 -9.21 1.02
C LEU A 538 -23.45 -10.46 1.15
N HIS A 539 -22.50 -10.48 2.10
CA HIS A 539 -21.57 -11.59 2.30
C HIS A 539 -21.68 -12.12 3.74
N ASP A 540 -21.93 -13.41 3.90
CA ASP A 540 -21.94 -14.00 5.24
C ASP A 540 -20.53 -14.21 5.81
N ASN A 541 -20.42 -14.36 7.13
CA ASN A 541 -19.13 -14.52 7.80
C ASN A 541 -18.43 -15.84 7.45
N ALA A 542 -19.15 -16.89 7.03
CA ALA A 542 -18.54 -18.16 6.66
C ALA A 542 -17.87 -18.06 5.28
N GLU A 543 -18.53 -17.44 4.32
CA GLU A 543 -18.02 -17.13 2.99
C GLU A 543 -16.75 -16.26 3.09
N ILE A 544 -16.78 -15.19 3.88
CA ILE A 544 -15.62 -14.31 4.07
C ILE A 544 -14.44 -15.06 4.72
N ARG A 545 -14.70 -15.92 5.71
CA ARG A 545 -13.65 -16.74 6.34
C ARG A 545 -13.04 -17.74 5.37
N GLU A 546 -13.85 -18.39 4.56
CA GLU A 546 -13.38 -19.34 3.56
C GLU A 546 -12.59 -18.64 2.45
N SER A 547 -13.10 -17.50 1.96
CA SER A 547 -12.41 -16.62 1.01
C SER A 547 -11.04 -16.19 1.52
N ALA A 548 -10.96 -15.78 2.79
CA ALA A 548 -9.70 -15.43 3.44
C ALA A 548 -8.78 -16.64 3.59
N ARG A 549 -9.30 -17.84 3.86
CA ARG A 549 -8.51 -19.08 3.94
C ARG A 549 -7.87 -19.42 2.59
N VAL A 550 -8.66 -19.41 1.51
CA VAL A 550 -8.19 -19.64 0.13
C VAL A 550 -7.12 -18.63 -0.24
N LEU A 551 -7.36 -17.34 0.02
CA LEU A 551 -6.39 -16.29 -0.26
C LEU A 551 -5.08 -16.48 0.52
N ASN A 552 -5.16 -16.76 1.82
CA ASN A 552 -3.96 -16.99 2.64
C ASN A 552 -3.13 -18.17 2.13
N GLN A 553 -3.78 -19.25 1.68
CA GLN A 553 -3.08 -20.41 1.10
C GLN A 553 -2.38 -20.04 -0.22
N ALA A 554 -3.00 -19.20 -1.06
CA ALA A 554 -2.38 -18.69 -2.29
C ALA A 554 -1.16 -17.80 -1.99
N LEU A 555 -1.27 -16.91 -1.00
CA LEU A 555 -0.14 -16.05 -0.58
C LEU A 555 1.02 -16.85 0.01
N GLU A 556 0.72 -17.87 0.83
CA GLU A 556 1.72 -18.78 1.38
C GLU A 556 2.50 -19.49 0.27
N THR A 557 1.77 -20.07 -0.69
CA THR A 557 2.36 -20.77 -1.84
C THR A 557 3.23 -19.84 -2.70
N ASP A 558 2.74 -18.64 -3.00
CA ASP A 558 3.47 -17.62 -3.77
C ASP A 558 4.76 -17.20 -3.05
N LEU A 559 4.68 -16.92 -1.74
CA LEU A 559 5.85 -16.48 -0.97
C LEU A 559 6.96 -17.53 -0.94
N PHE A 560 6.62 -18.79 -0.64
CA PHE A 560 7.61 -19.86 -0.57
C PHE A 560 8.22 -20.18 -1.95
N SER A 561 7.43 -20.14 -3.02
CA SER A 561 7.95 -20.32 -4.38
C SER A 561 8.95 -19.22 -4.77
N ARG A 562 8.68 -17.97 -4.40
CA ARG A 562 9.60 -16.86 -4.65
C ARG A 562 10.84 -16.93 -3.78
N LEU A 563 10.69 -17.34 -2.53
CA LEU A 563 11.81 -17.53 -1.62
C LEU A 563 12.82 -18.54 -2.17
N GLU A 564 12.35 -19.67 -2.69
CA GLU A 564 13.20 -20.69 -3.33
C GLU A 564 14.00 -20.11 -4.49
N ARG A 565 13.38 -19.26 -5.32
CA ARG A 565 14.02 -18.63 -6.49
C ARG A 565 15.10 -17.62 -6.14
N ILE A 566 14.98 -16.91 -5.01
CA ILE A 566 15.94 -15.88 -4.61
C ILE A 566 17.03 -16.40 -3.67
N GLN A 567 16.91 -17.64 -3.17
CA GLN A 567 17.76 -18.18 -2.11
C GLN A 567 19.25 -18.14 -2.49
N THR A 568 19.61 -18.64 -3.68
CA THR A 568 21.01 -18.65 -4.14
C THR A 568 21.59 -17.24 -4.21
N ALA A 569 20.85 -16.30 -4.81
CA ALA A 569 21.29 -14.91 -4.92
C ALA A 569 21.50 -14.26 -3.54
N MET A 570 20.63 -14.58 -2.57
CA MET A 570 20.75 -14.09 -1.20
C MET A 570 22.00 -14.64 -0.50
N GLU A 571 22.34 -15.92 -0.70
CA GLU A 571 23.54 -16.55 -0.14
C GLU A 571 24.84 -15.93 -0.74
N GLU A 572 24.85 -15.67 -2.04
CA GLU A 572 25.96 -15.00 -2.73
C GLU A 572 26.14 -13.54 -2.26
N ALA A 573 25.04 -12.81 -2.11
CA ALA A 573 25.05 -11.43 -1.64
C ALA A 573 25.61 -11.28 -0.21
N CYS A 574 25.41 -12.28 0.65
CA CYS A 574 25.98 -12.31 2.00
C CYS A 574 27.46 -12.72 2.04
N SER A 575 27.91 -13.48 1.03
CA SER A 575 29.28 -14.01 0.98
C SER A 575 30.29 -12.95 0.49
N THR A 576 29.85 -12.02 -0.36
CA THR A 576 30.67 -10.92 -0.90
C THR A 576 31.10 -9.89 0.14
N GLU A 577 30.42 -9.80 1.29
CA GLU A 577 30.84 -8.98 2.44
C GLU A 577 32.04 -9.54 3.23
N HIS A 578 32.25 -10.86 3.19
CA HIS A 578 33.31 -11.51 3.98
C HIS A 578 34.67 -11.55 3.27
N GLY A 579 34.74 -11.03 2.04
CA GLY A 579 35.92 -11.07 1.17
C GLY A 579 36.64 -9.75 0.95
N ASN A 580 36.20 -8.63 1.57
CA ASN A 580 36.82 -7.31 1.46
C ASN A 580 37.31 -6.77 2.80
#